data_AF-A0A841NCP8-F1
#
_entry.id   AF-A0A841NCP8-F1
#
_cell.length_a   1.000
_cell.length_b   1.000
_cell.length_c   1.000
_cell.angle_alpha   90.00
_cell.angle_beta   90.00
_cell.angle_gamma   90.00
#
_symmetry.space_group_name_H-M   'P 1'
#
loop_
_entity.id
_entity.type
_entity.pdbx_description
1 polymer ?
#
loop_
_entity_poly.entity_id
_entity_poly.type
_entity_poly.pdbx_seq_one_letter_code
_entity_poly.pdbx_strand_id
1 'polypeptide(L)'
;MTTEEIFSIIEEELYLTVPDFTIEEDRIFWKDAFGAEIEIYRYSTASNNQGVFAWWQSNEAGNELIRIKINRDIIINWRPPINTMGQPSSGGHLQFFENFLITQYQDKHGQRLFVFNVDTLKAEEIITKGFSKKVKLNGSELFVADSSENKFIKISIYPDRLEREEVDEEYMNSRNIKFD
;
A
#
# COMPACT_ATOMS: atom_id res chain seq x y z
N MET A 1 -12.59 0.87 11.02
CA MET A 1 -13.35 -0.31 10.64
C MET A 1 -12.86 -1.52 11.40
N THR A 2 -13.77 -2.40 11.78
CA THR A 2 -13.46 -3.73 12.35
C THR A 2 -12.97 -4.67 11.24
N THR A 3 -12.39 -5.82 11.62
CA THR A 3 -12.01 -6.85 10.64
C THR A 3 -13.23 -7.36 9.87
N GLU A 4 -14.35 -7.56 10.57
CA GLU A 4 -15.62 -8.02 9.98
C GLU A 4 -16.14 -7.06 8.90
N GLU A 5 -16.12 -5.75 9.17
CA GLU A 5 -16.52 -4.73 8.19
C GLU A 5 -15.62 -4.75 6.95
N ILE A 6 -14.31 -4.87 7.15
CA ILE A 6 -13.31 -4.93 6.06
C ILE A 6 -13.56 -6.17 5.20
N PHE A 7 -13.71 -7.34 5.82
CA PHE A 7 -13.86 -8.59 5.09
C PHE A 7 -15.21 -8.71 4.40
N SER A 8 -16.28 -8.17 4.98
CA SER A 8 -17.58 -8.10 4.30
C SER A 8 -17.52 -7.30 2.98
N ILE A 9 -16.79 -6.18 2.95
CA ILE A 9 -16.60 -5.38 1.71
C ILE A 9 -15.86 -6.19 0.64
N ILE A 10 -14.85 -6.96 1.03
CA ILE A 10 -14.03 -7.76 0.10
C ILE A 10 -14.82 -8.98 -0.36
N GLU A 11 -15.55 -9.63 0.53
CA GLU A 11 -16.38 -10.80 0.28
C GLU A 11 -17.43 -10.52 -0.81
N GLU A 12 -18.13 -9.38 -0.74
CA GLU A 12 -19.07 -8.93 -1.78
C GLU A 12 -18.43 -8.92 -3.18
N GLU A 13 -17.15 -8.52 -3.28
CA GLU A 13 -16.41 -8.47 -4.54
C GLU A 13 -15.89 -9.84 -4.98
N LEU A 14 -15.49 -10.67 -4.03
CA LEU A 14 -14.99 -12.02 -4.32
C LEU A 14 -16.12 -12.93 -4.80
N TYR A 15 -17.34 -12.82 -4.25
CA TYR A 15 -18.48 -13.62 -4.72
C TYR A 15 -18.80 -13.45 -6.21
N LEU A 16 -18.43 -12.31 -6.80
CA LEU A 16 -18.62 -12.06 -8.23
C LEU A 16 -17.52 -12.66 -9.12
N THR A 17 -16.36 -13.00 -8.54
CA THR A 17 -15.13 -13.24 -9.32
C THR A 17 -14.37 -14.51 -8.92
N VAL A 18 -14.62 -15.06 -7.74
CA VAL A 18 -13.90 -16.20 -7.15
C VAL A 18 -14.90 -17.31 -6.80
N PRO A 19 -14.75 -18.53 -7.35
CA PRO A 19 -15.69 -19.62 -7.11
C PRO A 19 -15.77 -20.09 -5.66
N ASP A 20 -14.64 -20.08 -4.95
CA ASP A 20 -14.52 -20.56 -3.57
C ASP A 20 -13.36 -19.84 -2.88
N PHE A 21 -13.56 -19.40 -1.64
CA PHE A 21 -12.56 -18.73 -0.80
C PHE A 21 -12.85 -19.01 0.67
N THR A 22 -11.80 -18.96 1.50
CA THR A 22 -11.88 -19.17 2.94
C THR A 22 -11.58 -17.87 3.66
N ILE A 23 -12.34 -17.58 4.72
CA ILE A 23 -12.11 -16.46 5.63
C ILE A 23 -11.62 -17.03 6.97
N GLU A 24 -10.48 -16.55 7.42
CA GLU A 24 -9.91 -16.77 8.76
C GLU A 24 -9.96 -15.47 9.58
N GLU A 25 -9.44 -15.49 10.81
CA GLU A 25 -9.51 -14.35 11.74
C GLU A 25 -8.86 -13.07 11.17
N ASP A 26 -7.76 -13.20 10.43
CA ASP A 26 -6.95 -12.07 9.96
C ASP A 26 -6.65 -12.09 8.45
N ARG A 27 -7.18 -13.07 7.71
CA ARG A 27 -7.00 -13.16 6.24
C ARG A 27 -8.18 -13.80 5.50
N ILE A 28 -8.27 -13.49 4.21
CA ILE A 28 -9.09 -14.20 3.22
C ILE A 28 -8.14 -14.86 2.21
N PHE A 29 -8.36 -16.11 1.85
CA PHE A 29 -7.51 -16.79 0.87
C PHE A 29 -8.26 -17.76 -0.05
N TRP A 30 -7.71 -17.99 -1.23
CA TRP A 30 -8.21 -18.96 -2.21
C TRP A 30 -7.08 -19.41 -3.15
N LYS A 31 -7.37 -20.36 -4.04
CA LYS A 31 -6.43 -20.77 -5.10
C LYS A 31 -6.89 -20.27 -6.46
N ASP A 32 -5.96 -19.75 -7.23
CA ASP A 32 -6.23 -19.40 -8.62
C ASP A 32 -6.38 -20.66 -9.52
N ALA A 33 -6.65 -20.44 -10.80
CA ALA A 33 -6.86 -21.53 -11.76
C ALA A 33 -5.62 -22.43 -11.97
N PHE A 34 -4.43 -21.97 -11.55
CA PHE A 34 -3.17 -22.70 -11.62
C PHE A 34 -2.78 -23.33 -10.28
N GLY A 35 -3.60 -23.14 -9.24
CA GLY A 35 -3.39 -23.68 -7.91
C GLY A 35 -2.50 -22.83 -7.01
N ALA A 36 -2.09 -21.63 -7.46
CA ALA A 36 -1.32 -20.70 -6.63
C ALA A 36 -2.23 -20.04 -5.59
N GLU A 37 -1.75 -19.96 -4.34
CA GLU A 37 -2.51 -19.34 -3.27
C GLU A 37 -2.54 -17.81 -3.43
N ILE A 38 -3.73 -17.24 -3.28
CA ILE A 38 -3.95 -15.80 -3.19
C ILE A 38 -4.47 -15.48 -1.80
N GLU A 39 -3.89 -14.47 -1.17
CA GLU A 39 -4.21 -14.06 0.19
C GLU A 39 -4.46 -12.56 0.28
N ILE A 40 -5.37 -12.17 1.17
CA ILE A 40 -5.62 -10.80 1.56
C ILE A 40 -5.60 -10.74 3.08
N TYR A 41 -4.64 -10.00 3.64
CA TYR A 41 -4.56 -9.82 5.08
C TYR A 41 -5.29 -8.55 5.52
N ARG A 42 -5.85 -8.55 6.73
CA ARG A 42 -6.45 -7.36 7.33
C ARG A 42 -5.46 -6.18 7.36
N TYR A 43 -4.21 -6.43 7.73
CA TYR A 43 -3.19 -5.38 7.85
C TYR A 43 -2.79 -4.78 6.51
N SER A 44 -3.11 -5.44 5.39
CA SER A 44 -2.82 -5.00 4.03
C SER A 44 -4.04 -4.39 3.34
N THR A 45 -4.87 -3.69 4.12
CA THR A 45 -6.04 -2.95 3.66
C THR A 45 -5.98 -1.49 4.11
N ALA A 46 -6.64 -0.60 3.38
CA ALA A 46 -6.76 0.80 3.75
C ALA A 46 -8.09 1.38 3.25
N SER A 47 -8.55 2.44 3.93
CA SER A 47 -9.71 3.21 3.51
C SER A 47 -9.51 4.69 3.75
N ASN A 48 -10.13 5.53 2.92
CA ASN A 48 -10.19 6.97 3.18
C ASN A 48 -11.58 7.41 3.66
N ASN A 49 -11.69 8.68 4.08
CA ASN A 49 -12.94 9.26 4.58
C ASN A 49 -14.00 9.50 3.47
N GLN A 50 -13.64 9.28 2.20
CA GLN A 50 -14.54 9.41 1.05
C GLN A 50 -15.18 8.07 0.66
N GLY A 51 -14.90 6.99 1.39
CA GLY A 51 -15.43 5.66 1.11
C GLY A 51 -14.62 4.87 0.06
N VAL A 52 -13.44 5.37 -0.34
CA VAL A 52 -12.51 4.59 -1.17
C VAL A 52 -11.86 3.53 -0.28
N PHE A 53 -11.84 2.29 -0.77
CA PHE A 53 -11.29 1.14 -0.05
C PHE A 53 -10.26 0.43 -0.93
N ALA A 54 -9.11 0.07 -0.36
CA ALA A 54 -8.04 -0.62 -1.08
C ALA A 54 -7.56 -1.85 -0.30
N TRP A 55 -7.20 -2.90 -1.01
CA TRP A 55 -6.59 -4.09 -0.44
C TRP A 55 -5.52 -4.65 -1.35
N TRP A 56 -4.48 -5.19 -0.73
CA TRP A 56 -3.41 -5.92 -1.38
C TRP A 56 -3.80 -7.39 -1.50
N GLN A 57 -3.62 -7.97 -2.69
CA GLN A 57 -3.76 -9.39 -2.98
C GLN A 57 -2.37 -9.98 -3.21
N SER A 58 -1.90 -10.72 -2.21
CA SER A 58 -0.67 -11.49 -2.28
C SER A 58 -0.91 -12.74 -3.11
N ASN A 59 -0.01 -13.05 -4.04
CA ASN A 59 -0.13 -14.22 -4.90
C ASN A 59 1.18 -15.01 -4.83
N GLU A 60 1.10 -16.30 -4.50
CA GLU A 60 2.27 -17.17 -4.35
C GLU A 60 3.17 -17.19 -5.60
N ALA A 61 2.60 -17.03 -6.80
CA ALA A 61 3.34 -16.95 -8.05
C ALA A 61 3.92 -15.55 -8.36
N GLY A 62 3.77 -14.59 -7.44
CA GLY A 62 4.29 -13.23 -7.52
C GLY A 62 3.47 -12.26 -8.35
N ASN A 63 2.23 -12.61 -8.68
CA ASN A 63 1.30 -11.74 -9.40
C ASN A 63 0.54 -10.83 -8.43
N GLU A 64 1.28 -10.05 -7.65
CA GLU A 64 0.73 -9.13 -6.65
C GLU A 64 -0.20 -8.10 -7.30
N LEU A 65 -1.30 -7.76 -6.61
CA LEU A 65 -2.28 -6.82 -7.11
C LEU A 65 -2.84 -5.96 -5.98
N ILE A 66 -2.90 -4.64 -6.18
CA ILE A 66 -3.72 -3.77 -5.35
C ILE A 66 -5.05 -3.54 -6.07
N ARG A 67 -6.16 -3.83 -5.38
CA ARG A 67 -7.49 -3.46 -5.84
C ARG A 67 -7.96 -2.24 -5.06
N ILE A 68 -8.48 -1.25 -5.77
CA ILE A 68 -8.96 0.02 -5.21
C ILE A 68 -10.41 0.21 -5.64
N LYS A 69 -11.34 -0.03 -4.71
CA LYS A 69 -12.79 0.17 -4.87
C LYS A 69 -13.13 1.63 -4.61
N ILE A 70 -13.51 2.34 -5.67
CA ILE A 70 -13.88 3.77 -5.63
C ILE A 70 -15.33 3.93 -5.19
N ASN A 71 -16.19 3.05 -5.72
CA ASN A 71 -17.59 2.93 -5.41
C ASN A 71 -18.05 1.51 -5.80
N ARG A 72 -19.36 1.25 -5.79
CA ARG A 72 -19.92 -0.08 -6.11
C ARG A 72 -19.61 -0.56 -7.53
N ASP A 73 -19.41 0.35 -8.47
CA ASP A 73 -19.31 0.02 -9.90
C ASP A 73 -17.87 0.08 -10.43
N ILE A 74 -16.96 0.71 -9.67
CA ILE A 74 -15.60 1.02 -10.14
C ILE A 74 -14.56 0.43 -9.17
N ILE A 75 -13.79 -0.52 -9.70
CA ILE A 75 -12.57 -1.04 -9.08
C ILE A 75 -11.39 -0.84 -10.02
N ILE A 76 -10.35 -0.19 -9.51
CA ILE A 76 -9.07 -0.06 -10.19
C ILE A 76 -8.19 -1.23 -9.76
N ASN A 77 -7.57 -1.88 -10.75
CA ASN A 77 -6.55 -2.91 -10.54
C ASN A 77 -5.18 -2.28 -10.80
N TRP A 78 -4.41 -2.01 -9.75
CA TRP A 78 -3.05 -1.47 -9.86
C TRP A 78 -2.03 -2.54 -9.51
N ARG A 79 -1.12 -2.83 -10.43
CA ARG A 79 -0.04 -3.78 -10.22
C ARG A 79 1.21 -3.05 -9.72
N PRO A 80 1.73 -3.39 -8.53
CA PRO A 80 3.00 -2.88 -8.05
C PRO A 80 4.09 -3.12 -9.10
N PRO A 81 4.81 -2.08 -9.55
CA PRO A 81 5.90 -2.28 -10.49
C PRO A 81 6.97 -3.18 -9.87
N ILE A 82 7.31 -4.28 -10.51
CA ILE A 82 8.45 -5.14 -10.14
C ILE A 82 9.59 -4.86 -11.11
N ASN A 83 10.79 -4.66 -10.57
CA ASN A 83 12.02 -4.44 -11.35
C ASN A 83 12.75 -5.77 -11.68
N THR A 84 12.14 -6.91 -11.33
CA THR A 84 12.75 -8.23 -11.42
C THR A 84 11.80 -9.24 -12.01
N MET A 85 12.23 -9.90 -13.08
CA MET A 85 11.52 -11.06 -13.61
C MET A 85 11.65 -12.26 -12.65
N GLY A 86 10.51 -12.88 -12.31
CA GLY A 86 10.46 -14.17 -11.64
C GLY A 86 10.70 -14.17 -10.13
N GLN A 87 10.65 -13.01 -9.46
CA GLN A 87 10.62 -12.95 -8.00
C GLN A 87 9.41 -12.15 -7.52
N PRO A 88 8.60 -12.71 -6.60
CA PRO A 88 7.43 -12.04 -6.07
C PRO A 88 7.86 -10.79 -5.29
N SER A 89 7.03 -9.75 -5.33
CA SER A 89 7.04 -8.77 -4.24
C SER A 89 6.30 -9.34 -3.05
N SER A 90 6.71 -8.99 -1.85
CA SER A 90 6.02 -9.36 -0.61
C SER A 90 5.72 -8.12 0.21
N GLY A 91 4.63 -8.16 0.97
CA GLY A 91 4.18 -7.04 1.80
C GLY A 91 2.85 -6.48 1.32
N GLY A 92 2.74 -5.15 1.30
CA GLY A 92 1.49 -4.45 0.99
C GLY A 92 0.96 -3.64 2.16
N HIS A 93 1.82 -2.83 2.80
CA HIS A 93 1.31 -1.82 3.73
C HIS A 93 0.62 -0.73 2.93
N LEU A 94 -0.65 -0.49 3.23
CA LEU A 94 -1.49 0.49 2.56
C LEU A 94 -1.92 1.56 3.55
N GLN A 95 -1.87 2.82 3.12
CA GLN A 95 -2.39 3.93 3.90
C GLN A 95 -2.92 5.01 2.96
N PHE A 96 -4.03 5.65 3.31
CA PHE A 96 -4.56 6.79 2.57
C PHE A 96 -4.17 8.12 3.20
N PHE A 97 -3.85 9.10 2.35
CA PHE A 97 -3.99 10.52 2.62
C PHE A 97 -4.96 11.09 1.59
N GLU A 98 -6.17 11.48 2.00
CA GLU A 98 -7.22 11.91 1.07
C GLU A 98 -7.41 10.88 -0.08
N ASN A 99 -7.20 11.30 -1.33
CA ASN A 99 -7.26 10.49 -2.56
C ASN A 99 -5.91 9.87 -2.96
N PHE A 100 -4.87 10.02 -2.14
CA PHE A 100 -3.56 9.41 -2.36
C PHE A 100 -3.43 8.11 -1.57
N LEU A 101 -3.20 7.01 -2.27
CA LEU A 101 -2.85 5.73 -1.69
C LEU A 101 -1.32 5.63 -1.59
N ILE A 102 -0.81 5.62 -0.37
CA ILE A 102 0.57 5.30 -0.06
C ILE A 102 0.66 3.77 0.04
N THR A 103 1.59 3.18 -0.71
CA THR A 103 1.84 1.73 -0.67
C THR A 103 3.32 1.45 -0.48
N GLN A 104 3.62 0.57 0.46
CA GLN A 104 4.96 0.08 0.74
C GLN A 104 4.99 -1.44 0.61
N TYR A 105 5.93 -1.93 -0.18
CA TYR A 105 6.14 -3.35 -0.43
C TYR A 105 7.62 -3.64 -0.64
N GLN A 106 8.00 -4.91 -0.56
CA GLN A 106 9.37 -5.36 -0.73
C GLN A 106 9.53 -6.10 -2.05
N ASP A 107 10.58 -5.79 -2.79
CA ASP A 107 11.11 -6.66 -3.85
C ASP A 107 12.55 -7.06 -3.53
N LYS A 108 13.23 -7.76 -4.46
CA LYS A 108 14.59 -8.24 -4.22
C LYS A 108 15.62 -7.13 -3.96
N HIS A 109 15.35 -5.90 -4.39
CA HIS A 109 16.24 -4.76 -4.22
C HIS A 109 15.95 -3.96 -2.96
N GLY A 110 14.87 -4.30 -2.25
CA GLY A 110 14.51 -3.71 -0.97
C GLY A 110 13.07 -3.23 -0.95
N GLN A 111 12.75 -2.47 0.09
CA GLN A 111 11.46 -1.83 0.24
C GLN A 111 11.32 -0.66 -0.73
N ARG A 112 10.17 -0.64 -1.40
CA ARG A 112 9.74 0.37 -2.34
C ARG A 112 8.51 1.06 -1.79
N LEU A 113 8.39 2.33 -2.11
CA LEU A 113 7.36 3.21 -1.60
C LEU A 113 6.77 3.98 -2.76
N PHE A 114 5.47 3.87 -2.94
CA PHE A 114 4.74 4.57 -3.99
C PHE A 114 3.64 5.43 -3.40
N VAL A 115 3.40 6.56 -4.06
CA VAL A 115 2.22 7.40 -3.84
C VAL A 115 1.38 7.33 -5.11
N PHE A 116 0.19 6.76 -5.01
CA PHE A 116 -0.77 6.61 -6.10
C PHE A 116 -1.91 7.59 -5.93
N ASN A 117 -2.09 8.51 -6.87
CA ASN A 117 -3.23 9.42 -6.89
C ASN A 117 -4.41 8.72 -7.58
N VAL A 118 -5.46 8.44 -6.82
CA VAL A 118 -6.63 7.69 -7.27
C VAL A 118 -7.43 8.44 -8.35
N ASP A 119 -7.48 9.76 -8.29
CA ASP A 119 -8.27 10.56 -9.24
C ASP A 119 -7.59 10.67 -10.60
N THR A 120 -6.26 10.74 -10.62
CA THR A 120 -5.47 10.90 -11.85
C THR A 120 -4.87 9.61 -12.37
N LEU A 121 -4.95 8.53 -11.58
CA LEU A 121 -4.36 7.21 -11.84
C LEU A 121 -2.83 7.24 -12.02
N LYS A 122 -2.17 8.29 -11.51
CA LYS A 122 -0.72 8.43 -11.57
C LYS A 122 -0.08 7.85 -10.32
N ALA A 123 1.02 7.12 -10.52
CA ALA A 123 1.85 6.60 -9.45
C ALA A 123 3.23 7.26 -9.51
N GLU A 124 3.76 7.66 -8.36
CA GLU A 124 5.14 8.15 -8.23
C GLU A 124 5.89 7.31 -7.20
N GLU A 125 7.10 6.89 -7.52
CA GLU A 125 7.97 6.16 -6.61
C GLU A 125 8.82 7.13 -5.78
N ILE A 126 8.82 6.95 -4.45
CA ILE A 126 9.69 7.67 -3.54
C ILE A 126 11.02 6.92 -3.42
N ILE A 127 11.99 7.34 -4.22
CA ILE A 127 13.31 6.72 -4.28
C ILE A 127 14.20 7.22 -3.13
N THR A 128 14.67 6.29 -2.30
CA THR A 128 15.67 6.50 -1.25
C THR A 128 16.84 5.52 -1.41
N LYS A 129 17.92 5.68 -0.64
CA LYS A 129 19.13 4.86 -0.78
C LYS A 129 19.07 3.56 0.03
N GLY A 130 18.26 3.54 1.10
CA GLY A 130 18.16 2.43 2.03
C GLY A 130 17.36 1.24 1.49
N PHE A 131 17.79 0.05 1.90
CA PHE A 131 17.10 -1.21 1.62
C PHE A 131 15.79 -1.34 2.40
N SER A 132 15.75 -0.86 3.64
CA SER A 132 14.54 -0.79 4.48
C SER A 132 14.19 0.67 4.73
N LYS A 133 12.89 0.97 4.69
CA LYS A 133 12.30 2.29 4.84
C LYS A 133 11.31 2.26 5.99
N LYS A 134 11.41 3.23 6.88
CA LYS A 134 10.36 3.57 7.83
C LYS A 134 9.55 4.71 7.24
N VAL A 135 8.22 4.62 7.37
CA VAL A 135 7.30 5.57 6.75
C VAL A 135 6.33 6.07 7.81
N LYS A 136 6.06 7.36 7.82
CA LYS A 136 5.07 7.98 8.70
C LYS A 136 4.31 9.07 7.97
N LEU A 137 3.00 8.91 7.88
CA LEU A 137 2.11 9.93 7.37
C LEU A 137 1.64 10.85 8.51
N ASN A 138 1.73 12.16 8.31
CA ASN A 138 1.19 13.17 9.22
C ASN A 138 0.51 14.27 8.40
N GLY A 139 -0.82 14.16 8.23
CA GLY A 139 -1.55 15.01 7.30
C GLY A 139 -1.03 14.84 5.87
N SER A 140 -0.78 15.94 5.18
CA SER A 140 -0.24 15.97 3.81
C SER A 140 1.27 15.72 3.74
N GLU A 141 1.92 15.44 4.86
CA GLU A 141 3.37 15.22 4.93
C GLU A 141 3.66 13.73 5.14
N LEU A 142 4.42 13.15 4.23
CA LEU A 142 4.94 11.79 4.32
C LEU A 142 6.43 11.84 4.70
N PHE A 143 6.74 11.34 5.88
CA PHE A 143 8.11 11.22 6.38
C PHE A 143 8.65 9.84 6.06
N VAL A 144 9.88 9.81 5.55
CA VAL A 144 10.59 8.58 5.19
C VAL A 144 11.98 8.60 5.80
N ALA A 145 12.37 7.50 6.44
CA ALA A 145 13.72 7.29 6.93
C ALA A 145 14.26 5.97 6.41
N ASP A 146 15.53 5.95 6.02
CA ASP A 146 16.23 4.72 5.70
C ASP A 146 16.73 4.10 7.01
N SER A 147 16.42 2.83 7.28
CA SER A 147 16.70 2.21 8.60
C SER A 147 18.17 2.22 9.01
N SER A 148 19.09 2.42 8.07
CA SER A 148 20.54 2.43 8.26
C SER A 148 21.19 3.82 8.13
N GLU A 149 20.44 4.87 7.78
CA GLU A 149 20.97 6.21 7.59
C GLU A 149 20.19 7.23 8.45
N ASN A 150 20.89 8.14 9.14
CA ASN A 150 20.27 9.31 9.79
C ASN A 150 19.88 10.37 8.75
N LYS A 151 19.14 9.95 7.72
CA LYS A 151 18.61 10.83 6.67
C LYS A 151 17.11 10.70 6.66
N PHE A 152 16.45 11.83 6.82
CA PHE A 152 15.01 11.95 6.81
C PHE A 152 14.60 12.71 5.56
N ILE A 153 13.62 12.18 4.86
CA ILE A 153 13.02 12.83 3.72
C ILE A 153 11.59 13.16 4.11
N LYS A 154 11.20 14.42 3.92
CA LYS A 154 9.82 14.86 3.95
C LYS A 154 9.31 14.97 2.52
N ILE A 155 8.18 14.34 2.24
CA ILE A 155 7.43 14.49 1.00
C ILE A 155 6.14 15.23 1.32
N SER A 156 5.96 16.42 0.77
CA SER A 156 4.69 17.15 0.83
C SER A 156 3.81 16.75 -0.35
N ILE A 157 2.62 16.27 -0.05
CA ILE A 157 1.65 15.77 -1.02
C ILE A 157 0.67 16.90 -1.36
N TYR A 158 0.72 17.38 -2.61
CA TYR A 158 -0.23 18.34 -3.16
C TYR A 158 -1.11 17.66 -4.22
N PRO A 159 -2.30 18.22 -4.55
CA PRO A 159 -3.20 17.63 -5.54
C PRO A 159 -2.54 17.32 -6.90
N ASP A 160 -1.58 18.14 -7.33
CA ASP A 160 -0.95 18.09 -8.65
C ASP A 160 0.54 17.70 -8.65
N ARG A 161 1.19 17.65 -7.48
CA ARG A 161 2.63 17.37 -7.37
C ARG A 161 3.05 16.83 -6.02
N LEU A 162 4.21 16.20 -5.99
CA LEU A 162 4.94 15.88 -4.76
C LEU A 162 6.15 16.80 -4.65
N GLU A 163 6.40 17.32 -3.45
CA GLU A 163 7.61 18.11 -3.15
C GLU A 163 8.47 17.38 -2.14
N ARG A 164 9.77 17.31 -2.42
CA ARG A 164 10.75 16.59 -1.61
C ARG A 164 11.70 17.57 -0.92
N GLU A 165 11.89 17.35 0.37
CA GLU A 165 12.84 18.07 1.21
C GLU A 165 13.63 17.09 2.08
N GLU A 166 14.94 17.26 2.18
CA GLU A 166 15.74 16.58 3.20
C GLU A 166 15.60 17.34 4.51
N VAL A 167 15.26 16.63 5.59
CA VAL A 167 15.11 17.20 6.93
C VAL A 167 16.05 16.50 7.90
N ASP A 168 16.38 17.18 8.98
CA ASP A 168 17.25 16.66 10.02
C ASP A 168 16.48 16.17 11.25
N GLU A 169 17.20 15.60 12.20
CA GLU A 169 16.64 15.09 13.44
C GLU A 169 16.02 16.21 14.31
N GLU A 170 16.57 17.43 14.27
CA GLU A 170 16.04 18.57 15.02
C GLU A 170 14.64 18.95 14.52
N TYR A 171 14.45 19.00 13.20
CA TYR A 171 13.14 19.19 12.58
C TYR A 171 12.15 18.11 13.04
N MET A 172 12.54 16.83 12.95
CA MET A 172 11.70 15.70 13.33
C MET A 172 11.28 15.79 14.81
N ASN A 173 12.21 16.13 15.69
CA ASN A 173 11.97 16.31 17.13
C ASN A 173 11.05 17.51 17.41
N SER A 174 11.28 18.65 16.75
CA SER A 174 10.45 19.86 16.93
C SER A 174 8.99 19.65 16.53
N ARG A 175 8.75 18.74 15.58
CA ARG A 175 7.43 18.34 15.07
C ARG A 175 6.86 17.10 15.76
N ASN A 176 7.59 16.54 16.74
CA ASN A 176 7.24 15.29 17.44
C ASN A 176 6.95 14.12 16.49
N ILE A 177 7.70 14.01 15.39
CA ILE A 177 7.58 12.90 14.44
C ILE A 177 8.49 11.77 14.89
N LYS A 178 7.90 10.59 15.13
CA LYS A 178 8.62 9.37 15.51
C LYS A 178 8.13 8.22 14.64
N PHE A 179 9.03 7.47 14.03
CA PHE A 179 8.65 6.24 13.34
C PHE A 179 8.34 5.15 14.34
N ASP A 180 7.30 4.36 14.05
CA ASP A 180 6.89 3.22 14.87
C ASP A 180 7.85 2.02 14.68
#